data_AF-A0A495JSE4-F1
#
_entry.id   AF-A0A495JSE4-F1
#
_cell.length_a   1.000
_cell.length_b   1.000
_cell.length_c   1.000
_cell.angle_alpha   90.00
_cell.angle_beta   90.00
_cell.angle_gamma   90.00
#
_symmetry.space_group_name_H-M   'P 1'
#
loop_
_entity.id
_entity.type
_entity.pdbx_description
1 polymer ?
#
loop_
_entity_poly.entity_id
_entity_poly.type
_entity_poly.pdbx_seq_one_letter_code
_entity_poly.pdbx_strand_id
1 'polypeptide(L)'
;MKLARSVALLAGAFVAAAASAVAVPSAAHAAVVPDCVASGPTSADSALAARVSPILTAKLRNAFNASKASCSREIVRVVKTRNLPQRAATIAITTAIVESSIQNITHGDRDSVGLYQQRASWGSEANRLNPVWSTNAFLDKMLRVYPNNSWLSAPVGEVAQAVQVSAFPERYPEEAGDGARIAQSLWTPDTGKIGADYDGDGAADMALYRPNATTGSTWWVNSYKKGGQILSDHSYGGAEDIPVSGDFNGDGYADLALFRRDCAAGSSIWIKDQHNNSQLAAGLKWGGCKDIPVPADYDGDGTTDFGTYRRDCTNGSSWWAYSVSKESQILGDHRYGGCTDIPVPGDYDGDGAGDLALFRPDCTNGSSWYVKDYRNDQDIFGGLKWGGCNDLPVGGDFDGDRASDLGLYRQDCTSGSSWWVYNSADRKQTIGGLKVGGCADIPAPADYDGDRATDLGLYRKDCGTGSSWSIYSSTPARLILSGHKWGGCNDIPATSTKIS
;
A
#
# COMPACT_ATOMS: atom_id res chain seq x y z
N MET A 1 -35.33 49.36 -68.64
CA MET A 1 -35.33 47.98 -69.15
C MET A 1 -34.49 47.15 -68.16
N LYS A 2 -35.10 46.12 -67.54
CA LYS A 2 -34.60 45.36 -66.39
C LYS A 2 -33.45 44.39 -66.76
N LEU A 3 -32.49 44.13 -65.86
CA LEU A 3 -32.29 42.86 -65.12
C LEU A 3 -30.88 42.68 -64.53
N ALA A 4 -30.86 41.97 -63.40
CA ALA A 4 -29.73 41.63 -62.53
C ALA A 4 -28.83 40.51 -63.09
N ARG A 5 -27.60 40.42 -62.54
CA ARG A 5 -26.62 39.36 -62.77
C ARG A 5 -26.68 38.29 -61.68
N SER A 6 -26.66 37.02 -62.09
CA SER A 6 -26.41 35.84 -61.26
C SER A 6 -25.14 35.13 -61.72
N VAL A 7 -24.40 34.58 -60.75
CA VAL A 7 -23.16 33.80 -60.89
C VAL A 7 -23.49 32.31 -60.86
N ALA A 8 -22.80 31.49 -61.67
CA ALA A 8 -22.87 30.03 -61.62
C ALA A 8 -21.46 29.40 -61.59
N LEU A 9 -21.29 28.42 -60.70
CA LEU A 9 -20.10 27.56 -60.49
C LEU A 9 -19.96 26.50 -61.61
N LEU A 10 -18.72 26.04 -61.84
CA LEU A 10 -18.43 24.74 -62.47
C LEU A 10 -17.16 24.10 -61.87
N ALA A 11 -17.25 22.80 -61.64
CA ALA A 11 -16.28 21.91 -61.02
C ALA A 11 -15.20 21.41 -62.01
N GLY A 12 -14.02 21.04 -61.51
CA GLY A 12 -12.93 20.42 -62.27
C GLY A 12 -12.45 19.11 -61.63
N ALA A 13 -12.29 18.07 -62.46
CA ALA A 13 -11.73 16.76 -62.12
C ALA A 13 -10.28 16.64 -62.62
N PHE A 14 -9.41 15.93 -61.88
CA PHE A 14 -8.04 15.62 -62.28
C PHE A 14 -7.80 14.11 -62.37
N VAL A 15 -7.06 13.70 -63.41
CA VAL A 15 -6.64 12.32 -63.73
C VAL A 15 -5.19 12.10 -63.27
N ALA A 16 -4.91 10.92 -62.70
CA ALA A 16 -3.61 10.50 -62.18
C ALA A 16 -2.74 9.79 -63.25
N ALA A 17 -1.41 9.94 -63.16
CA ALA A 17 -0.42 9.17 -63.90
C ALA A 17 0.51 8.42 -62.93
N ALA A 18 0.76 7.14 -63.21
CA ALA A 18 1.56 6.22 -62.40
C ALA A 18 3.05 6.22 -62.83
N ALA A 19 3.96 6.19 -61.86
CA ALA A 19 5.39 5.93 -62.05
C ALA A 19 5.82 4.76 -61.17
N SER A 20 6.42 3.73 -61.77
CA SER A 20 6.92 2.53 -61.10
C SER A 20 8.30 2.79 -60.48
N ALA A 21 8.39 2.67 -59.16
CA ALA A 21 9.67 2.70 -58.42
C ALA A 21 10.18 1.28 -58.17
N VAL A 22 11.44 1.02 -58.54
CA VAL A 22 12.18 -0.20 -58.22
C VAL A 22 12.58 -0.14 -56.74
N ALA A 23 12.16 -1.14 -55.96
CA ALA A 23 12.50 -1.25 -54.55
C ALA A 23 13.97 -1.68 -54.38
N VAL A 24 14.76 -0.81 -53.76
CA VAL A 24 16.06 -1.19 -53.17
C VAL A 24 15.75 -1.85 -51.83
N PRO A 25 16.23 -3.07 -51.53
CA PRO A 25 16.05 -3.66 -50.21
C PRO A 25 16.82 -2.81 -49.20
N SER A 26 16.07 -2.16 -48.32
CA SER A 26 16.62 -1.43 -47.17
C SER A 26 17.43 -2.40 -46.30
N ALA A 27 18.60 -1.97 -45.90
CA ALA A 27 19.47 -2.66 -44.96
C ALA A 27 18.69 -3.11 -43.72
N ALA A 28 19.04 -4.29 -43.21
CA ALA A 28 18.54 -4.86 -41.97
C ALA A 28 18.44 -3.78 -40.88
N HIS A 29 17.23 -3.60 -40.33
CA HIS A 29 17.06 -2.82 -39.12
C HIS A 29 17.91 -3.50 -38.04
N ALA A 30 18.97 -2.83 -37.59
CA ALA A 30 19.60 -3.16 -36.33
C ALA A 30 18.49 -3.16 -35.27
N ALA A 31 18.22 -4.31 -34.68
CA ALA A 31 17.14 -4.49 -33.72
C ALA A 31 17.36 -3.51 -32.55
N VAL A 32 16.48 -2.51 -32.46
CA VAL A 32 16.32 -1.70 -31.25
C VAL A 32 16.01 -2.70 -30.15
N VAL A 33 16.87 -2.76 -29.13
CA VAL A 33 16.61 -3.54 -27.92
C VAL A 33 15.32 -2.98 -27.32
N PRO A 34 14.18 -3.71 -27.34
CA PRO A 34 12.96 -3.18 -26.78
C PRO A 34 13.14 -3.12 -25.26
N ASP A 35 12.88 -1.94 -24.68
CA ASP A 35 12.59 -1.87 -23.25
C ASP A 35 11.48 -2.89 -22.92
N CYS A 36 11.41 -3.32 -21.67
CA CYS A 36 10.52 -4.43 -21.31
C CYS A 36 9.03 -4.15 -21.58
N VAL A 37 8.67 -2.89 -21.74
CA VAL A 37 7.37 -2.45 -22.23
C VAL A 37 7.60 -1.59 -23.47
N ALA A 38 6.78 -1.77 -24.51
CA ALA A 38 6.94 -1.06 -25.78
C ALA A 38 6.87 0.47 -25.64
N SER A 39 6.20 0.98 -24.61
CA SER A 39 6.10 2.41 -24.30
C SER A 39 7.34 2.99 -23.61
N GLY A 40 8.30 2.16 -23.21
CA GLY A 40 9.42 2.57 -22.38
C GLY A 40 9.05 2.78 -20.90
N PRO A 41 10.01 3.25 -20.07
CA PRO A 41 9.79 3.55 -18.67
C PRO A 41 8.92 4.79 -18.46
N THR A 42 8.11 4.79 -17.41
CA THR A 42 7.21 5.89 -17.03
C THR A 42 7.79 6.73 -15.88
N SER A 43 7.10 7.82 -15.54
CA SER A 43 7.39 8.59 -14.31
C SER A 43 7.21 7.75 -13.04
N ALA A 44 6.22 6.84 -13.01
CA ALA A 44 6.02 5.90 -11.92
C ALA A 44 7.21 4.93 -11.77
N ASP A 45 7.79 4.46 -12.89
CA ASP A 45 9.00 3.63 -12.85
C ASP A 45 10.21 4.41 -12.34
N SER A 46 10.29 5.72 -12.66
CA SER A 46 11.34 6.60 -12.14
C SER A 46 11.20 6.84 -10.64
N ALA A 47 9.98 7.05 -10.16
CA ALA A 47 9.69 7.19 -8.72
C ALA A 47 9.97 5.89 -7.96
N LEU A 48 9.57 4.74 -8.52
CA LEU A 48 9.88 3.43 -7.96
C LEU A 48 11.40 3.22 -7.88
N ALA A 49 12.14 3.54 -8.94
CA ALA A 49 13.58 3.40 -8.93
C ALA A 49 14.26 4.29 -7.87
N ALA A 50 13.81 5.53 -7.72
CA ALA A 50 14.33 6.44 -6.70
C ALA A 50 14.12 5.92 -5.27
N ARG A 51 12.98 5.28 -4.99
CA ARG A 51 12.68 4.66 -3.68
C ARG A 51 13.44 3.36 -3.44
N VAL A 52 13.52 2.50 -4.45
CA VAL A 52 14.04 1.13 -4.27
C VAL A 52 15.56 1.07 -4.35
N SER A 53 16.20 1.85 -5.24
CA SER A 53 17.65 1.79 -5.44
C SER A 53 18.50 1.97 -4.17
N PRO A 54 18.13 2.85 -3.21
CA PRO A 54 18.85 3.01 -1.94
C PRO A 54 18.74 1.83 -0.97
N ILE A 55 17.63 1.07 -0.99
CA ILE A 55 17.39 -0.04 -0.05
C ILE A 55 17.95 -1.38 -0.54
N LEU A 56 18.47 -1.43 -1.77
CA LEU A 56 19.13 -2.60 -2.32
C LEU A 56 20.53 -2.75 -1.75
N THR A 57 20.91 -3.99 -1.48
CA THR A 57 22.13 -4.33 -0.74
C THR A 57 23.18 -5.05 -1.58
N ALA A 58 22.77 -5.64 -2.72
CA ALA A 58 23.60 -6.48 -3.57
C ALA A 58 23.89 -5.80 -4.93
N LYS A 59 23.88 -6.57 -6.03
CA LYS A 59 24.35 -6.14 -7.37
C LYS A 59 23.65 -4.89 -7.89
N LEU A 60 22.40 -4.66 -7.51
CA LEU A 60 21.60 -3.53 -8.00
C LEU A 60 21.63 -2.29 -7.11
N ARG A 61 22.37 -2.30 -6.00
CA ARG A 61 22.59 -1.12 -5.16
C ARG A 61 23.11 0.05 -5.99
N ASN A 62 22.39 1.17 -5.96
CA ASN A 62 22.66 2.38 -6.78
C ASN A 62 22.60 2.18 -8.31
N ALA A 63 22.21 0.99 -8.79
CA ALA A 63 22.11 0.67 -10.21
C ALA A 63 20.66 0.41 -10.65
N PHE A 64 19.71 0.33 -9.71
CA PHE A 64 18.28 0.23 -10.02
C PHE A 64 17.75 1.57 -10.54
N ASN A 65 17.31 1.60 -11.81
CA ASN A 65 16.87 2.79 -12.53
C ASN A 65 15.49 2.55 -13.17
N ALA A 66 14.91 3.58 -13.79
CA ALA A 66 13.56 3.51 -14.36
C ALA A 66 13.36 2.35 -15.37
N SER A 67 14.36 2.00 -16.17
CA SER A 67 14.24 0.85 -17.10
C SER A 67 14.21 -0.49 -16.36
N LYS A 68 15.03 -0.67 -15.33
CA LYS A 68 14.96 -1.87 -14.49
C LYS A 68 13.64 -1.95 -13.72
N ALA A 69 13.10 -0.82 -13.28
CA ALA A 69 11.78 -0.72 -12.68
C ALA A 69 10.66 -1.11 -13.66
N SER A 70 10.69 -0.59 -14.90
CA SER A 70 9.74 -0.96 -15.98
C SER A 70 9.77 -2.47 -16.27
N CYS A 71 10.96 -3.07 -16.35
CA CYS A 71 11.14 -4.51 -16.50
C CYS A 71 10.60 -5.32 -15.32
N SER A 72 10.88 -4.88 -14.09
CA SER A 72 10.39 -5.53 -12.88
C SER A 72 8.86 -5.47 -12.80
N ARG A 73 8.26 -4.33 -13.13
CA ARG A 73 6.80 -4.15 -13.21
C ARG A 73 6.17 -5.14 -14.18
N GLU A 74 6.77 -5.35 -15.35
CA GLU A 74 6.25 -6.28 -16.35
C GLU A 74 6.33 -7.74 -15.87
N ILE A 75 7.42 -8.13 -15.20
CA ILE A 75 7.55 -9.45 -14.56
C ILE A 75 6.41 -9.65 -13.53
N VAL A 76 6.22 -8.69 -12.63
CA VAL A 76 5.20 -8.75 -11.58
C VAL A 76 3.79 -8.81 -12.18
N ARG A 77 3.51 -8.02 -13.22
CA ARG A 77 2.24 -8.03 -13.95
C ARG A 77 1.91 -9.41 -14.50
N VAL A 78 2.88 -10.12 -15.08
CA VAL A 78 2.70 -11.49 -15.59
C VAL A 78 2.40 -12.47 -14.46
N VAL A 79 3.15 -12.39 -13.36
CA VAL A 79 2.92 -13.26 -12.18
C VAL A 79 1.51 -13.05 -11.62
N LYS A 80 1.07 -11.79 -11.46
CA LYS A 80 -0.31 -11.44 -11.06
C LYS A 80 -1.36 -11.99 -12.02
N THR A 81 -1.14 -11.84 -13.33
CA THR A 81 -2.04 -12.36 -14.38
C THR A 81 -2.20 -13.88 -14.32
N ARG A 82 -1.20 -14.59 -13.78
CA ARG A 82 -1.24 -16.04 -13.57
C ARG A 82 -1.83 -16.47 -12.22
N ASN A 83 -2.29 -15.52 -11.41
CA ASN A 83 -2.79 -15.77 -10.05
C ASN A 83 -1.79 -16.54 -9.17
N LEU A 84 -0.49 -16.22 -9.31
CA LEU A 84 0.56 -16.75 -8.45
C LEU A 84 0.88 -15.72 -7.35
N PRO A 85 1.28 -16.13 -6.12
CA PRO A 85 1.57 -15.22 -5.02
C PRO A 85 2.89 -14.44 -5.19
N GLN A 86 3.11 -13.41 -4.36
CA GLN A 86 4.29 -12.52 -4.34
C GLN A 86 5.62 -13.25 -4.42
N ARG A 87 5.69 -14.41 -3.76
CA ARG A 87 6.89 -15.23 -3.76
C ARG A 87 7.32 -15.65 -5.17
N ALA A 88 6.39 -15.88 -6.09
CA ALA A 88 6.73 -16.18 -7.49
C ALA A 88 7.37 -14.99 -8.19
N ALA A 89 6.94 -13.75 -7.90
CA ALA A 89 7.60 -12.54 -8.38
C ALA A 89 8.99 -12.37 -7.76
N THR A 90 9.13 -12.65 -6.46
CA THR A 90 10.44 -12.64 -5.78
C THR A 90 11.42 -13.58 -6.48
N ILE A 91 11.02 -14.81 -6.79
CA ILE A 91 11.84 -15.80 -7.49
C ILE A 91 12.18 -15.35 -8.91
N ALA A 92 11.19 -14.84 -9.66
CA ALA A 92 11.38 -14.37 -11.02
C ALA A 92 12.33 -13.16 -11.09
N ILE A 93 12.14 -12.17 -10.21
CA ILE A 93 13.00 -10.99 -10.14
C ILE A 93 14.42 -11.37 -9.70
N THR A 94 14.56 -12.19 -8.65
CA THR A 94 15.89 -12.70 -8.21
C THR A 94 16.64 -13.33 -9.39
N THR A 95 15.95 -14.14 -10.17
CA THR A 95 16.51 -14.76 -11.37
C THR A 95 16.94 -13.71 -12.38
N ALA A 96 16.08 -12.73 -12.71
CA ALA A 96 16.40 -11.67 -13.66
C ALA A 96 17.58 -10.77 -13.21
N ILE A 97 17.76 -10.56 -11.90
CA ILE A 97 18.93 -9.84 -11.35
C ILE A 97 20.22 -10.58 -11.71
N VAL A 98 20.26 -11.89 -11.44
CA VAL A 98 21.45 -12.71 -11.70
C VAL A 98 21.73 -12.76 -13.20
N GLU A 99 20.73 -13.07 -14.01
CA GLU A 99 20.88 -13.33 -15.44
C GLU A 99 21.24 -12.06 -16.24
N SER A 100 20.56 -10.94 -15.98
CA SER A 100 20.67 -9.75 -16.85
C SER A 100 20.78 -8.43 -16.10
N SER A 101 20.83 -8.46 -14.77
CA SER A 101 20.64 -7.26 -13.94
C SER A 101 19.28 -6.58 -14.22
N ILE A 102 18.24 -7.38 -14.47
CA ILE A 102 16.89 -6.97 -14.88
C ILE A 102 16.90 -6.09 -16.14
N GLN A 103 17.55 -6.58 -17.20
CA GLN A 103 17.58 -5.91 -18.50
C GLN A 103 17.19 -6.87 -19.61
N ASN A 104 16.32 -6.42 -20.51
CA ASN A 104 15.97 -7.19 -21.69
C ASN A 104 17.06 -7.02 -22.76
N ILE A 105 18.11 -7.84 -22.72
CA ILE A 105 19.29 -7.67 -23.61
C ILE A 105 19.28 -8.65 -24.78
N THR A 106 19.82 -8.22 -25.93
CA THR A 106 19.91 -9.02 -27.18
C THR A 106 21.19 -9.85 -27.30
N HIS A 107 21.95 -9.95 -26.23
CA HIS A 107 23.25 -10.63 -26.19
C HIS A 107 23.43 -11.38 -24.87
N GLY A 108 24.40 -12.29 -24.85
CA GLY A 108 24.68 -13.18 -23.73
C GLY A 108 25.76 -14.21 -24.09
N ASP A 109 25.95 -15.21 -23.24
CA ASP A 109 26.76 -16.38 -23.61
C ASP A 109 26.06 -17.19 -24.73
N ARG A 110 26.81 -17.51 -25.79
CA ARG A 110 26.31 -18.23 -26.97
C ARG A 110 25.09 -17.55 -27.61
N ASP A 111 23.92 -18.16 -27.45
CA ASP A 111 22.64 -17.75 -28.03
C ASP A 111 21.64 -17.27 -26.95
N SER A 112 22.08 -17.06 -25.71
CA SER A 112 21.27 -16.53 -24.61
C SER A 112 20.85 -15.08 -24.85
N VAL A 113 19.57 -14.77 -24.62
CA VAL A 113 19.00 -13.41 -24.72
C VAL A 113 17.89 -13.19 -23.69
N GLY A 114 17.48 -11.94 -23.53
CA GLY A 114 16.34 -11.50 -22.75
C GLY A 114 16.60 -11.41 -21.25
N LEU A 115 15.53 -11.12 -20.49
CA LEU A 115 15.55 -10.93 -19.04
C LEU A 115 16.20 -12.07 -18.27
N TYR A 116 15.98 -13.29 -18.73
CA TYR A 116 16.36 -14.54 -18.07
C TYR A 116 17.54 -15.24 -18.76
N GLN A 117 18.17 -14.60 -19.75
CA GLN A 117 19.28 -15.17 -20.54
C GLN A 117 19.02 -16.60 -21.03
N GLN A 118 17.77 -16.89 -21.40
CA GLN A 118 17.34 -18.21 -21.87
C GLN A 118 17.99 -18.52 -23.23
N ARG A 119 18.42 -19.76 -23.47
CA ARG A 119 18.96 -20.24 -24.77
C ARG A 119 17.86 -20.68 -25.74
N ALA A 120 18.18 -20.94 -27.02
CA ALA A 120 17.21 -21.36 -28.04
C ALA A 120 16.41 -22.63 -27.69
N SER A 121 16.91 -23.47 -26.78
CA SER A 121 16.18 -24.63 -26.26
C SER A 121 14.90 -24.27 -25.51
N TRP A 122 14.75 -23.02 -25.04
CA TRP A 122 13.53 -22.54 -24.40
C TRP A 122 12.48 -22.10 -25.43
N GLY A 123 12.91 -21.50 -26.54
CA GLY A 123 12.03 -20.96 -27.58
C GLY A 123 12.79 -20.12 -28.61
N SER A 124 12.06 -19.57 -29.59
CA SER A 124 12.64 -18.68 -30.60
C SER A 124 13.27 -17.43 -29.96
N GLU A 125 14.19 -16.77 -30.66
CA GLU A 125 14.79 -15.52 -30.19
C GLU A 125 13.75 -14.44 -29.89
N ALA A 126 12.76 -14.26 -30.79
CA ALA A 126 11.66 -13.32 -30.59
C ALA A 126 10.83 -13.62 -29.32
N ASN A 127 10.61 -14.90 -29.02
CA ASN A 127 9.92 -15.32 -27.80
C ASN A 127 10.75 -14.96 -26.55
N ARG A 128 12.05 -15.25 -26.57
CA ARG A 128 12.95 -15.01 -25.42
C ARG A 128 13.22 -13.53 -25.16
N LEU A 129 13.17 -12.69 -26.21
CA LEU A 129 13.22 -11.22 -26.11
C LEU A 129 11.89 -10.58 -25.70
N ASN A 130 10.79 -11.34 -25.67
CA ASN A 130 9.50 -10.86 -25.19
C ASN A 130 9.40 -11.11 -23.67
N PRO A 131 9.34 -10.06 -22.82
CA PRO A 131 9.29 -10.20 -21.36
C PRO A 131 8.09 -10.99 -20.85
N VAL A 132 6.93 -10.82 -21.48
CA VAL A 132 5.70 -11.55 -21.13
C VAL A 132 5.87 -13.03 -21.39
N TRP A 133 6.37 -13.37 -22.58
CA TRP A 133 6.54 -14.75 -22.97
C TRP A 133 7.64 -15.43 -22.15
N SER A 134 8.80 -14.80 -22.01
CA SER A 134 9.96 -15.36 -21.29
C SER A 134 9.68 -15.55 -19.80
N THR A 135 8.93 -14.63 -19.17
CA THR A 135 8.46 -14.78 -17.79
C THR A 135 7.47 -15.94 -17.66
N ASN A 136 6.53 -16.09 -18.59
CA ASN A 136 5.63 -17.24 -18.61
C ASN A 136 6.39 -18.57 -18.73
N ALA A 137 7.35 -18.65 -19.65
CA ALA A 137 8.17 -19.85 -19.85
C ALA A 137 8.98 -20.20 -18.58
N PHE A 138 9.54 -19.19 -17.91
CA PHE A 138 10.22 -19.35 -16.61
C PHE A 138 9.27 -19.93 -15.56
N LEU A 139 8.10 -19.32 -15.36
CA LEU A 139 7.11 -19.75 -14.37
C LEU A 139 6.56 -21.16 -14.67
N ASP A 140 6.32 -21.50 -15.94
CA ASP A 140 5.90 -22.85 -16.34
C ASP A 140 6.95 -23.90 -15.97
N LYS A 141 8.24 -23.59 -16.14
CA LYS A 141 9.31 -24.50 -15.72
C LYS A 141 9.41 -24.58 -14.21
N MET A 142 9.29 -23.46 -13.48
CA MET A 142 9.24 -23.45 -12.01
C MET A 142 8.17 -24.39 -11.47
N LEU A 143 6.93 -24.26 -11.95
CA LEU A 143 5.81 -25.09 -11.49
C LEU A 143 5.97 -26.58 -11.83
N ARG A 144 6.70 -26.90 -12.92
CA ARG A 144 6.99 -28.29 -13.30
C ARG A 144 8.11 -28.91 -12.48
N VAL A 145 9.15 -28.14 -12.18
CA VAL A 145 10.33 -28.60 -11.40
C VAL A 145 9.97 -28.70 -9.91
N TYR A 146 9.08 -27.83 -9.43
CA TYR A 146 8.53 -27.85 -8.07
C TYR A 146 7.02 -28.09 -8.09
N PRO A 147 6.56 -29.33 -8.32
CA PRO A 147 5.13 -29.65 -8.29
C PRO A 147 4.56 -29.52 -6.87
N ASN A 148 3.23 -29.54 -6.77
CA ASN A 148 2.49 -29.49 -5.49
C ASN A 148 2.86 -28.29 -4.61
N ASN A 149 3.16 -27.15 -5.22
CA ASN A 149 3.55 -25.91 -4.55
C ASN A 149 4.79 -26.03 -3.66
N SER A 150 5.66 -27.02 -3.88
CA SER A 150 6.89 -27.21 -3.10
C SER A 150 7.88 -26.03 -3.18
N TRP A 151 7.74 -25.16 -4.19
CA TRP A 151 8.51 -23.91 -4.32
C TRP A 151 8.08 -22.82 -3.30
N LEU A 152 6.91 -22.94 -2.67
CA LEU A 152 6.43 -21.97 -1.69
C LEU A 152 7.29 -21.91 -0.43
N SER A 153 7.92 -23.03 -0.06
CA SER A 153 8.76 -23.11 1.15
C SER A 153 10.25 -23.29 0.83
N ALA A 154 10.60 -23.70 -0.39
CA ALA A 154 11.99 -23.86 -0.81
C ALA A 154 12.74 -22.51 -0.85
N PRO A 155 14.06 -22.47 -0.54
CA PRO A 155 14.86 -21.25 -0.65
C PRO A 155 14.82 -20.66 -2.06
N VAL A 156 14.63 -19.33 -2.16
CA VAL A 156 14.44 -18.62 -3.44
C VAL A 156 15.57 -18.92 -4.43
N GLY A 157 16.82 -18.88 -3.97
CA GLY A 157 17.97 -19.13 -4.82
C GLY A 157 18.06 -20.57 -5.34
N GLU A 158 17.63 -21.55 -4.54
CA GLU A 158 17.56 -22.95 -4.98
C GLU A 158 16.51 -23.15 -6.06
N VAL A 159 15.33 -22.53 -5.92
CA VAL A 159 14.27 -22.58 -6.93
C VAL A 159 14.76 -21.93 -8.23
N ALA A 160 15.36 -20.75 -8.16
CA ALA A 160 15.90 -20.04 -9.32
C ALA A 160 16.95 -20.89 -10.06
N GLN A 161 17.91 -21.46 -9.33
CA GLN A 161 18.94 -22.34 -9.90
C GLN A 161 18.34 -23.60 -10.53
N ALA A 162 17.36 -24.25 -9.89
CA ALA A 162 16.75 -25.45 -10.43
C ALA A 162 15.98 -25.18 -11.74
N VAL A 163 15.44 -23.97 -11.89
CA VAL A 163 14.78 -23.54 -13.13
C VAL A 163 15.80 -23.20 -14.21
N GLN A 164 16.84 -22.44 -13.91
CA GLN A 164 17.81 -21.98 -14.93
C GLN A 164 18.89 -23.01 -15.26
N VAL A 165 19.32 -23.77 -14.27
CA VAL A 165 20.46 -24.70 -14.34
C VAL A 165 21.73 -23.94 -14.76
N SER A 166 22.02 -22.85 -14.05
CA SER A 166 23.21 -22.02 -14.28
C SER A 166 24.48 -22.70 -13.79
N ALA A 167 25.63 -22.30 -14.35
CA ALA A 167 26.96 -22.74 -13.90
C ALA A 167 27.40 -22.08 -12.58
N PHE A 168 26.66 -21.07 -12.10
CA PHE A 168 26.96 -20.28 -10.89
C PHE A 168 25.76 -20.26 -9.93
N PRO A 169 25.36 -21.42 -9.38
CA PRO A 169 24.20 -21.54 -8.49
C PRO A 169 24.27 -20.62 -7.26
N GLU A 170 25.48 -20.31 -6.79
CA GLU A 170 25.74 -19.50 -5.61
C GLU A 170 25.30 -18.04 -5.73
N ARG A 171 25.05 -17.54 -6.96
CA ARG A 171 24.68 -16.13 -7.18
C ARG A 171 23.22 -15.82 -6.85
N TYR A 172 22.30 -16.78 -6.97
CA TYR A 172 20.88 -16.49 -6.70
C TYR A 172 20.58 -16.25 -5.22
N PRO A 173 21.14 -17.02 -4.26
CA PRO A 173 20.95 -16.72 -2.84
C PRO A 173 21.42 -15.31 -2.45
N GLU A 174 22.50 -14.79 -3.06
CA GLU A 174 23.01 -13.43 -2.79
C GLU A 174 22.02 -12.33 -3.20
N GLU A 175 21.29 -12.55 -4.30
CA GLU A 175 20.34 -11.57 -4.85
C GLU A 175 18.90 -11.77 -4.34
N ALA A 176 18.63 -12.82 -3.56
CA ALA A 176 17.27 -13.16 -3.12
C ALA A 176 16.65 -12.06 -2.25
N GLY A 177 17.46 -11.38 -1.41
CA GLY A 177 17.01 -10.25 -0.61
C GLY A 177 16.58 -9.06 -1.46
N ASP A 178 17.41 -8.65 -2.43
CA ASP A 178 17.10 -7.55 -3.34
C ASP A 178 15.90 -7.90 -4.25
N GLY A 179 15.80 -9.16 -4.68
CA GLY A 179 14.66 -9.66 -5.45
C GLY A 179 13.34 -9.58 -4.66
N ALA A 180 13.36 -9.85 -3.36
CA ALA A 180 12.20 -9.72 -2.49
C ALA A 180 11.79 -8.24 -2.33
N ARG A 181 12.74 -7.33 -2.06
CA ARG A 181 12.49 -5.88 -1.92
C ARG A 181 11.86 -5.27 -3.17
N ILE A 182 12.37 -5.62 -4.35
CA ILE A 182 11.82 -5.15 -5.64
C ILE A 182 10.43 -5.76 -5.87
N ALA A 183 10.26 -7.06 -5.63
CA ALA A 183 8.98 -7.74 -5.83
C ALA A 183 7.90 -7.13 -4.94
N GLN A 184 8.16 -7.01 -3.64
CA GLN A 184 7.29 -6.38 -2.66
C GLN A 184 6.87 -4.97 -3.07
N SER A 185 7.84 -4.13 -3.46
CA SER A 185 7.62 -2.75 -3.92
C SER A 185 6.67 -2.59 -5.12
N LEU A 186 6.41 -3.68 -5.84
CA LEU A 186 5.55 -3.79 -7.03
C LEU A 186 4.34 -4.73 -6.81
N TRP A 187 4.43 -5.60 -5.81
CA TRP A 187 3.46 -6.66 -5.53
C TRP A 187 2.27 -6.12 -4.80
N THR A 188 2.52 -5.27 -3.80
CA THR A 188 1.55 -4.27 -3.41
C THR A 188 1.24 -3.50 -4.70
N PRO A 189 0.02 -3.56 -5.25
CA PRO A 189 -0.36 -2.50 -6.16
C PRO A 189 -0.09 -1.17 -5.45
N ASP A 190 -0.06 -0.07 -6.20
CA ASP A 190 -0.21 1.26 -5.61
C ASP A 190 -1.60 1.44 -4.92
N THR A 191 -2.21 0.35 -4.43
CA THR A 191 -3.51 0.29 -3.77
C THR A 191 -3.32 0.28 -2.26
N GLY A 192 -3.84 1.31 -1.61
CA GLY A 192 -4.67 1.07 -0.44
C GLY A 192 -4.02 1.04 0.94
N LYS A 193 -2.70 1.22 1.10
CA LYS A 193 -2.14 1.55 2.45
C LYS A 193 -2.26 3.03 2.81
N ILE A 194 -2.84 3.83 1.93
CA ILE A 194 -3.31 5.16 2.31
C ILE A 194 -4.70 4.97 2.91
N GLY A 195 -4.75 4.82 4.23
CA GLY A 195 -6.03 4.85 4.95
C GLY A 195 -6.78 6.13 4.56
N ALA A 196 -8.07 5.98 4.22
CA ALA A 196 -8.98 7.08 3.90
C ALA A 196 -8.75 7.86 2.59
N ASP A 197 -8.16 7.28 1.54
CA ASP A 197 -8.24 7.83 0.16
C ASP A 197 -9.61 7.54 -0.47
N TYR A 198 -10.60 8.41 -0.27
CA TYR A 198 -11.97 8.18 -0.73
C TYR A 198 -12.20 8.58 -2.19
N ASP A 199 -11.28 9.29 -2.83
CA ASP A 199 -11.45 9.73 -4.21
C ASP A 199 -10.39 9.22 -5.21
N GLY A 200 -9.52 8.32 -4.73
CA GLY A 200 -8.57 7.55 -5.51
C GLY A 200 -7.45 8.40 -6.09
N ASP A 201 -7.17 9.56 -5.49
CA ASP A 201 -6.13 10.47 -5.96
C ASP A 201 -4.73 10.08 -5.48
N GLY A 202 -4.62 9.02 -4.68
CA GLY A 202 -3.39 8.53 -4.07
C GLY A 202 -2.93 9.41 -2.91
N ALA A 203 -3.86 9.99 -2.17
CA ALA A 203 -3.65 10.65 -0.87
C ALA A 203 -4.88 10.46 0.03
N ALA A 204 -4.64 10.48 1.33
CA ALA A 204 -5.67 10.36 2.34
C ALA A 204 -6.50 11.63 2.41
N ASP A 205 -7.80 11.45 2.63
CA ASP A 205 -8.72 12.54 2.83
C ASP A 205 -9.00 12.78 4.32
N MET A 206 -9.32 14.03 4.64
CA MET A 206 -9.87 14.37 5.94
C MET A 206 -11.30 13.86 6.00
N ALA A 207 -11.56 12.86 6.84
CA ALA A 207 -12.86 12.23 7.00
C ALA A 207 -13.40 12.45 8.41
N LEU A 208 -14.69 12.77 8.49
CA LEU A 208 -15.42 13.01 9.72
C LEU A 208 -16.70 12.19 9.72
N TYR A 209 -16.92 11.47 10.80
CA TYR A 209 -18.19 10.86 11.13
C TYR A 209 -18.94 11.74 12.12
N ARG A 210 -20.19 12.08 11.82
CA ARG A 210 -21.05 12.90 12.67
C ARG A 210 -22.16 12.03 13.28
N PRO A 211 -22.02 11.63 14.56
CA PRO A 211 -23.06 10.87 15.25
C PRO A 211 -24.35 11.66 15.41
N ASN A 212 -25.49 11.03 15.12
CA ASN A 212 -26.80 11.60 15.43
C ASN A 212 -27.83 10.51 15.73
N ALA A 213 -28.34 10.51 16.97
CA ALA A 213 -29.26 9.49 17.46
C ALA A 213 -30.70 9.65 16.93
N THR A 214 -31.05 10.82 16.41
CA THR A 214 -32.40 11.15 15.95
C THR A 214 -32.58 10.89 14.45
N THR A 215 -31.60 11.29 13.63
CA THR A 215 -31.71 11.24 12.16
C THR A 215 -30.83 10.18 11.51
N GLY A 216 -30.02 9.46 12.30
CA GLY A 216 -28.90 8.67 11.78
C GLY A 216 -27.68 9.55 11.52
N SER A 217 -26.51 8.92 11.51
CA SER A 217 -25.22 9.61 11.42
C SER A 217 -24.82 9.88 9.96
N THR A 218 -23.94 10.86 9.77
CA THR A 218 -23.48 11.26 8.43
C THR A 218 -21.96 11.28 8.31
N TRP A 219 -21.46 10.94 7.13
CA TRP A 219 -20.06 11.02 6.75
C TRP A 219 -19.79 12.30 5.95
N TRP A 220 -18.63 12.90 6.21
CA TRP A 220 -18.13 14.11 5.57
C TRP A 220 -16.67 13.88 5.20
N VAL A 221 -16.30 14.12 3.95
CA VAL A 221 -14.94 13.86 3.45
C VAL A 221 -14.45 15.03 2.62
N ASN A 222 -13.21 15.47 2.83
CA ASN A 222 -12.60 16.62 2.19
C ASN A 222 -11.14 16.32 1.82
N SER A 223 -10.78 16.53 0.56
CA SER A 223 -9.44 16.29 0.04
C SER A 223 -8.57 17.53 0.21
N TYR A 224 -7.41 17.35 0.84
CA TYR A 224 -6.36 18.38 0.86
C TYR A 224 -5.72 18.51 -0.53
N LYS A 225 -5.32 17.39 -1.12
CA LYS A 225 -4.53 17.33 -2.36
C LYS A 225 -5.29 17.85 -3.57
N LYS A 226 -6.53 17.38 -3.78
CA LYS A 226 -7.40 17.86 -4.87
C LYS A 226 -8.06 19.20 -4.54
N GLY A 227 -8.25 19.46 -3.26
CA GLY A 227 -8.91 20.65 -2.74
C GLY A 227 -10.43 20.55 -2.84
N GLY A 228 -11.08 20.35 -1.70
CA GLY A 228 -12.53 20.50 -1.57
C GLY A 228 -13.24 19.24 -1.11
N GLN A 229 -14.55 19.41 -0.90
CA GLN A 229 -15.39 18.40 -0.27
C GLN A 229 -15.78 17.29 -1.27
N ILE A 230 -15.45 16.05 -0.92
CA ILE A 230 -15.78 14.83 -1.66
C ILE A 230 -17.17 14.32 -1.24
N LEU A 231 -17.38 14.15 0.08
CA LEU A 231 -18.67 13.71 0.64
C LEU A 231 -19.26 14.79 1.53
N SER A 232 -20.55 15.06 1.34
CA SER A 232 -21.34 15.99 2.15
C SER A 232 -22.62 15.33 2.60
N ASP A 233 -22.87 15.38 3.91
CA ASP A 233 -24.10 14.87 4.55
C ASP A 233 -24.45 13.43 4.12
N HIS A 234 -23.44 12.58 3.94
CA HIS A 234 -23.65 11.23 3.43
C HIS A 234 -24.20 10.33 4.53
N SER A 235 -25.51 10.11 4.55
CA SER A 235 -26.20 9.30 5.56
C SER A 235 -25.78 7.84 5.52
N TYR A 236 -25.05 7.40 6.56
CA TYR A 236 -24.65 6.01 6.75
C TYR A 236 -24.23 5.77 8.21
N GLY A 237 -24.93 4.85 8.89
CA GLY A 237 -24.68 4.48 10.28
C GLY A 237 -25.57 5.17 11.33
N GLY A 238 -25.36 4.81 12.59
CA GLY A 238 -26.08 5.32 13.77
C GLY A 238 -25.13 5.88 14.84
N ALA A 239 -25.68 6.57 15.84
CA ALA A 239 -24.89 7.39 16.76
C ALA A 239 -23.82 6.63 17.57
N GLU A 240 -24.02 5.34 17.80
CA GLU A 240 -23.12 4.49 18.60
C GLU A 240 -22.15 3.66 17.75
N ASP A 241 -22.21 3.81 16.42
CA ASP A 241 -21.30 3.11 15.52
C ASP A 241 -19.90 3.73 15.59
N ILE A 242 -18.87 2.89 15.53
CA ILE A 242 -17.47 3.33 15.50
C ILE A 242 -17.02 3.36 14.04
N PRO A 243 -16.67 4.53 13.49
CA PRO A 243 -16.16 4.63 12.13
C PRO A 243 -14.76 4.04 12.03
N VAL A 244 -14.53 3.31 10.95
CA VAL A 244 -13.21 2.86 10.51
C VAL A 244 -13.05 3.13 9.02
N SER A 245 -11.81 3.29 8.58
CA SER A 245 -11.45 3.53 7.18
C SER A 245 -10.53 2.41 6.69
N GLY A 246 -10.56 2.18 5.38
CA GLY A 246 -9.74 1.19 4.68
C GLY A 246 -10.36 0.81 3.34
N ASP A 247 -9.55 0.27 2.44
CA ASP A 247 -9.99 -0.31 1.17
C ASP A 247 -10.25 -1.81 1.37
N PHE A 248 -11.50 -2.20 1.62
CA PHE A 248 -11.86 -3.58 1.98
C PHE A 248 -12.14 -4.48 0.77
N ASN A 249 -12.21 -3.93 -0.44
CA ASN A 249 -12.46 -4.67 -1.68
C ASN A 249 -11.27 -4.67 -2.66
N GLY A 250 -10.21 -3.88 -2.39
CA GLY A 250 -8.99 -3.78 -3.18
C GLY A 250 -9.14 -2.95 -4.45
N ASP A 251 -10.14 -2.07 -4.54
CA ASP A 251 -10.38 -1.25 -5.74
C ASP A 251 -9.56 0.05 -5.78
N GLY A 252 -8.79 0.32 -4.73
CA GLY A 252 -7.94 1.50 -4.59
C GLY A 252 -8.64 2.70 -3.94
N TYR A 253 -9.91 2.57 -3.54
CA TYR A 253 -10.66 3.59 -2.82
C TYR A 253 -10.94 3.13 -1.39
N ALA A 254 -10.89 4.07 -0.45
CA ALA A 254 -11.34 3.80 0.91
C ALA A 254 -12.86 3.65 0.96
N ASP A 255 -13.31 2.66 1.73
CA ASP A 255 -14.71 2.37 1.99
C ASP A 255 -15.19 3.05 3.29
N LEU A 256 -16.49 3.30 3.36
CA LEU A 256 -17.15 3.72 4.59
C LEU A 256 -17.45 2.49 5.44
N ALA A 257 -16.70 2.31 6.53
CA ALA A 257 -16.83 1.14 7.39
C ALA A 257 -17.23 1.52 8.83
N LEU A 258 -18.05 0.68 9.45
CA LEU A 258 -18.62 0.89 10.78
C LEU A 258 -18.56 -0.40 11.61
N PHE A 259 -18.09 -0.28 12.85
CA PHE A 259 -18.28 -1.31 13.88
C PHE A 259 -19.48 -0.95 14.75
N ARG A 260 -20.54 -1.73 14.66
CA ARG A 260 -21.73 -1.58 15.50
C ARG A 260 -21.63 -2.50 16.71
N ARG A 261 -21.45 -1.92 17.89
CA ARG A 261 -21.40 -2.65 19.16
C ARG A 261 -22.77 -3.14 19.57
N ASP A 262 -22.85 -4.42 19.96
CA ASP A 262 -24.07 -4.99 20.52
C ASP A 262 -23.72 -6.04 21.60
N CYS A 263 -24.08 -5.73 22.85
CA CYS A 263 -23.85 -6.59 24.02
C CYS A 263 -24.84 -7.76 24.13
N ALA A 264 -25.98 -7.69 23.45
CA ALA A 264 -27.04 -8.67 23.55
C ALA A 264 -26.96 -9.72 22.44
N ALA A 265 -26.74 -9.29 21.19
CA ALA A 265 -26.77 -10.16 20.01
C ALA A 265 -25.40 -10.30 19.29
N GLY A 266 -24.32 -9.79 19.91
CA GLY A 266 -23.00 -9.73 19.29
C GLY A 266 -22.89 -8.60 18.26
N SER A 267 -21.70 -8.01 18.20
CA SER A 267 -21.41 -6.85 17.34
C SER A 267 -21.51 -7.20 15.86
N SER A 268 -21.48 -6.17 15.01
CA SER A 268 -21.55 -6.34 13.56
C SER A 268 -20.71 -5.34 12.80
N ILE A 269 -20.25 -5.76 11.62
CA ILE A 269 -19.51 -4.94 10.66
C ILE A 269 -20.47 -4.49 9.55
N TRP A 270 -20.32 -3.21 9.16
CA TRP A 270 -21.06 -2.62 8.04
C TRP A 270 -20.08 -1.86 7.15
N ILE A 271 -19.96 -2.26 5.89
CA ILE A 271 -18.99 -1.65 4.95
C ILE A 271 -19.72 -1.31 3.66
N LYS A 272 -19.59 -0.05 3.25
CA LYS A 272 -20.14 0.48 2.01
C LYS A 272 -19.02 1.07 1.18
N ASP A 273 -18.88 0.52 -0.01
CA ASP A 273 -18.12 1.11 -1.09
C ASP A 273 -18.91 2.30 -1.62
N GLN A 274 -18.44 3.49 -1.25
CA GLN A 274 -19.07 4.73 -1.66
C GLN A 274 -18.85 5.02 -3.15
N HIS A 275 -17.72 4.58 -3.71
CA HIS A 275 -17.26 4.96 -5.05
C HIS A 275 -18.15 4.28 -6.08
N ASN A 276 -18.38 2.98 -5.91
CA ASN A 276 -19.28 2.20 -6.75
C ASN A 276 -20.70 2.14 -6.20
N ASN A 277 -20.97 2.77 -5.05
CA ASN A 277 -22.24 2.72 -4.32
C ASN A 277 -22.73 1.27 -4.08
N SER A 278 -21.82 0.41 -3.64
CA SER A 278 -22.06 -1.01 -3.35
C SER A 278 -22.00 -1.28 -1.84
N GLN A 279 -22.79 -2.23 -1.35
CA GLN A 279 -22.74 -2.68 0.03
C GLN A 279 -21.85 -3.93 0.13
N LEU A 280 -20.65 -3.78 0.70
CA LEU A 280 -19.68 -4.87 0.85
C LEU A 280 -20.01 -5.77 2.05
N ALA A 281 -20.49 -5.18 3.16
CA ALA A 281 -20.95 -5.93 4.32
C ALA A 281 -22.19 -5.28 4.94
N ALA A 282 -23.27 -6.05 5.11
CA ALA A 282 -24.56 -5.56 5.62
C ALA A 282 -24.90 -6.19 6.97
N GLY A 283 -24.21 -5.77 8.03
CA GLY A 283 -24.44 -6.29 9.38
C GLY A 283 -23.86 -7.69 9.60
N LEU A 284 -22.71 -7.97 8.99
CA LEU A 284 -21.95 -9.21 9.21
C LEU A 284 -21.66 -9.38 10.70
N LYS A 285 -22.10 -10.48 11.30
CA LYS A 285 -21.91 -10.74 12.73
C LYS A 285 -20.44 -11.05 13.02
N TRP A 286 -19.79 -10.13 13.72
CA TRP A 286 -18.38 -10.21 14.03
C TRP A 286 -18.04 -9.37 15.26
N GLY A 287 -17.15 -9.89 16.10
CA GLY A 287 -16.68 -9.22 17.30
C GLY A 287 -17.64 -9.27 18.49
N GLY A 288 -17.07 -9.08 19.67
CA GLY A 288 -17.76 -8.87 20.93
C GLY A 288 -18.07 -7.39 21.16
N CYS A 289 -18.89 -7.12 22.18
CA CYS A 289 -19.37 -5.76 22.44
C CYS A 289 -18.31 -4.78 22.94
N LYS A 290 -17.23 -5.29 23.54
CA LYS A 290 -16.10 -4.50 24.05
C LYS A 290 -14.86 -4.63 23.17
N ASP A 291 -14.98 -5.30 22.04
CA ASP A 291 -13.89 -5.42 21.09
C ASP A 291 -13.57 -4.04 20.50
N ILE A 292 -12.29 -3.81 20.23
CA ILE A 292 -11.79 -2.60 19.59
C ILE A 292 -11.57 -2.93 18.12
N PRO A 293 -12.16 -2.19 17.17
CA PRO A 293 -11.86 -2.41 15.76
C PRO A 293 -10.44 -1.93 15.46
N VAL A 294 -9.69 -2.76 14.71
CA VAL A 294 -8.26 -2.58 14.41
C VAL A 294 -8.03 -3.03 12.96
N PRO A 295 -8.54 -2.29 11.96
CA PRO A 295 -8.39 -2.68 10.56
C PRO A 295 -6.92 -2.61 10.13
N ALA A 296 -6.50 -3.60 9.34
CA ALA A 296 -5.20 -3.68 8.68
C ALA A 296 -5.25 -4.82 7.64
N ASP A 297 -4.33 -4.86 6.68
CA ASP A 297 -4.17 -5.98 5.74
C ASP A 297 -3.39 -7.12 6.40
N TYR A 298 -4.02 -7.91 7.27
CA TYR A 298 -3.31 -8.92 8.08
C TYR A 298 -2.75 -10.05 7.22
N ASP A 299 -3.40 -10.42 6.11
CA ASP A 299 -2.95 -11.52 5.27
C ASP A 299 -2.15 -11.11 4.01
N GLY A 300 -1.85 -9.82 3.88
CA GLY A 300 -0.96 -9.23 2.88
C GLY A 300 -1.46 -9.39 1.45
N ASP A 301 -2.78 -9.38 1.26
CA ASP A 301 -3.40 -9.49 -0.06
C ASP A 301 -3.62 -8.14 -0.75
N GLY A 302 -3.29 -7.04 -0.06
CA GLY A 302 -3.45 -5.68 -0.54
C GLY A 302 -4.83 -5.08 -0.24
N THR A 303 -5.68 -5.79 0.50
CA THR A 303 -6.99 -5.30 0.96
C THR A 303 -6.99 -5.14 2.48
N THR A 304 -7.76 -4.18 2.98
CA THR A 304 -7.94 -4.00 4.42
C THR A 304 -8.83 -5.12 4.95
N ASP A 305 -8.36 -5.83 5.97
CA ASP A 305 -9.17 -6.78 6.72
C ASP A 305 -9.78 -6.11 7.96
N PHE A 306 -10.92 -6.63 8.38
CA PHE A 306 -11.57 -6.18 9.59
C PHE A 306 -11.03 -6.90 10.83
N GLY A 307 -10.03 -6.29 11.47
CA GLY A 307 -9.47 -6.76 12.74
C GLY A 307 -10.27 -6.35 13.97
N THR A 308 -10.26 -7.17 15.02
CA THR A 308 -10.68 -6.79 16.36
C THR A 308 -9.69 -7.22 17.45
N TYR A 309 -9.49 -6.34 18.43
CA TYR A 309 -8.77 -6.64 19.66
C TYR A 309 -9.75 -6.80 20.82
N ARG A 310 -9.82 -8.01 21.37
CA ARG A 310 -10.66 -8.36 22.51
C ARG A 310 -9.86 -8.28 23.79
N ARG A 311 -10.15 -7.26 24.61
CA ARG A 311 -9.55 -7.10 25.93
C ARG A 311 -10.00 -8.21 26.88
N ASP A 312 -9.03 -8.91 27.47
CA ASP A 312 -9.27 -9.87 28.56
C ASP A 312 -8.22 -9.69 29.66
N CYS A 313 -8.68 -9.26 30.82
CA CYS A 313 -7.88 -9.02 32.02
C CYS A 313 -7.50 -10.30 32.78
N THR A 314 -8.07 -11.45 32.41
CA THR A 314 -7.91 -12.72 33.13
C THR A 314 -6.93 -13.64 32.41
N ASN A 315 -7.13 -13.86 31.10
CA ASN A 315 -6.36 -14.83 30.33
C ASN A 315 -5.43 -14.19 29.28
N GLY A 316 -5.34 -12.86 29.26
CA GLY A 316 -4.68 -12.12 28.20
C GLY A 316 -5.60 -11.87 27.00
N SER A 317 -5.41 -10.74 26.35
CA SER A 317 -6.25 -10.28 25.25
C SER A 317 -6.00 -11.08 23.97
N SER A 318 -6.96 -11.07 23.05
CA SER A 318 -6.89 -11.84 21.80
C SER A 318 -7.19 -10.98 20.57
N TRP A 319 -6.50 -11.26 19.48
CA TRP A 319 -6.73 -10.70 18.15
C TRP A 319 -7.56 -11.63 17.28
N TRP A 320 -8.41 -11.02 16.46
CA TRP A 320 -9.26 -11.67 15.46
C TRP A 320 -9.24 -10.84 14.18
N ALA A 321 -9.31 -11.45 13.01
CA ALA A 321 -9.42 -10.73 11.74
C ALA A 321 -10.28 -11.49 10.74
N TYR A 322 -11.07 -10.73 9.98
CA TYR A 322 -11.94 -11.22 8.92
C TYR A 322 -11.60 -10.48 7.62
N SER A 323 -11.25 -11.23 6.59
CA SER A 323 -11.06 -10.70 5.24
C SER A 323 -12.42 -10.58 4.56
N VAL A 324 -12.78 -9.34 4.23
CA VAL A 324 -14.05 -9.01 3.56
C VAL A 324 -13.98 -9.42 2.09
N SER A 325 -12.84 -9.17 1.43
CA SER A 325 -12.57 -9.56 0.05
C SER A 325 -12.61 -11.08 -0.17
N LYS A 326 -12.17 -11.88 0.83
CA LYS A 326 -12.21 -13.35 0.78
C LYS A 326 -13.44 -13.98 1.44
N GLU A 327 -14.26 -13.17 2.10
CA GLU A 327 -15.38 -13.62 2.94
C GLU A 327 -14.99 -14.72 3.96
N SER A 328 -13.86 -14.55 4.65
CA SER A 328 -13.35 -15.58 5.56
C SER A 328 -12.64 -15.02 6.80
N GLN A 329 -12.73 -15.77 7.90
CA GLN A 329 -11.90 -15.52 9.07
C GLN A 329 -10.46 -15.96 8.78
N ILE A 330 -9.51 -15.02 8.94
CA ILE A 330 -8.09 -15.23 8.65
C ILE A 330 -7.23 -15.26 9.92
N LEU A 331 -7.76 -14.73 11.04
CA LEU A 331 -7.14 -14.80 12.36
C LEU A 331 -8.22 -15.00 13.43
N GLY A 332 -7.98 -15.90 14.38
CA GLY A 332 -8.93 -16.15 15.47
C GLY A 332 -8.28 -16.58 16.77
N ASP A 333 -8.79 -16.03 17.88
CA ASP A 333 -8.32 -16.20 19.26
C ASP A 333 -6.79 -16.13 19.42
N HIS A 334 -6.12 -15.31 18.62
CA HIS A 334 -4.67 -15.19 18.69
C HIS A 334 -4.27 -14.40 19.93
N ARG A 335 -3.79 -15.10 20.97
CA ARG A 335 -3.48 -14.52 22.28
C ARG A 335 -2.18 -13.74 22.22
N TYR A 336 -2.32 -12.42 22.21
CA TYR A 336 -1.20 -11.50 22.19
C TYR A 336 -1.64 -10.16 22.80
N GLY A 337 -1.04 -9.79 23.93
CA GLY A 337 -1.35 -8.58 24.67
C GLY A 337 -2.15 -8.77 25.96
N GLY A 338 -2.28 -7.68 26.70
CA GLY A 338 -2.95 -7.59 27.99
C GLY A 338 -4.10 -6.58 27.98
N CYS A 339 -4.82 -6.52 29.09
CA CYS A 339 -6.07 -5.75 29.19
C CYS A 339 -5.90 -4.24 28.96
N THR A 340 -4.75 -3.70 29.36
CA THR A 340 -4.43 -2.27 29.29
C THR A 340 -3.65 -1.88 28.05
N ASP A 341 -3.29 -2.86 27.22
CA ASP A 341 -2.54 -2.58 26.00
C ASP A 341 -3.45 -1.91 24.96
N ILE A 342 -2.88 -0.97 24.23
CA ILE A 342 -3.52 -0.22 23.16
C ILE A 342 -3.04 -0.84 21.83
N PRO A 343 -3.92 -1.46 21.03
CA PRO A 343 -3.54 -2.07 19.77
C PRO A 343 -3.25 -0.99 18.70
N VAL A 344 -2.22 -1.15 17.89
CA VAL A 344 -1.83 -0.17 16.86
C VAL A 344 -1.31 -0.92 15.62
N PRO A 345 -2.12 -1.78 14.98
CA PRO A 345 -1.64 -2.63 13.89
C PRO A 345 -1.08 -1.80 12.73
N GLY A 346 -0.17 -2.39 11.99
CA GLY A 346 0.56 -1.76 10.89
C GLY A 346 1.62 -2.72 10.38
N ASP A 347 2.21 -2.45 9.22
CA ASP A 347 3.22 -3.30 8.58
C ASP A 347 4.62 -2.85 9.00
N TYR A 348 5.05 -3.18 10.22
CA TYR A 348 6.25 -2.62 10.85
C TYR A 348 7.57 -3.27 10.39
N ASP A 349 7.53 -4.40 9.70
CA ASP A 349 8.72 -4.98 9.05
C ASP A 349 8.72 -4.78 7.52
N GLY A 350 7.66 -4.17 7.00
CA GLY A 350 7.51 -3.82 5.60
C GLY A 350 7.23 -5.03 4.73
N ASP A 351 6.81 -6.18 5.27
CA ASP A 351 6.58 -7.42 4.51
C ASP A 351 5.39 -7.34 3.54
N GLY A 352 4.52 -6.34 3.73
CA GLY A 352 3.30 -6.11 2.97
C GLY A 352 2.03 -6.41 3.77
N ALA A 353 2.14 -7.07 4.93
CA ALA A 353 1.05 -7.48 5.79
C ALA A 353 1.03 -6.68 7.11
N GLY A 354 -0.12 -6.66 7.78
CA GLY A 354 -0.30 -6.01 9.06
C GLY A 354 0.20 -6.87 10.20
N ASP A 355 1.12 -6.32 10.99
CA ASP A 355 1.61 -6.89 12.23
C ASP A 355 0.67 -6.60 13.41
N LEU A 356 0.73 -7.48 14.41
CA LEU A 356 0.09 -7.26 15.69
C LEU A 356 0.99 -6.35 16.53
N ALA A 357 0.58 -5.09 16.69
CA ALA A 357 1.31 -4.10 17.46
C ALA A 357 0.50 -3.60 18.66
N LEU A 358 1.19 -3.40 19.78
CA LEU A 358 0.63 -3.02 21.06
C LEU A 358 1.53 -1.97 21.72
N PHE A 359 0.91 -0.91 22.23
CA PHE A 359 1.52 -0.01 23.19
C PHE A 359 1.01 -0.33 24.58
N ARG A 360 1.94 -0.54 25.52
CA ARG A 360 1.65 -0.82 26.94
C ARG A 360 1.98 0.41 27.78
N PRO A 361 0.99 1.18 28.24
CA PRO A 361 1.22 2.31 29.13
C PRO A 361 1.78 1.87 30.49
N ASP A 362 2.83 2.53 30.98
CA ASP A 362 3.36 2.35 32.34
C ASP A 362 3.86 3.68 32.89
N CYS A 363 3.14 4.24 33.88
CA CYS A 363 3.48 5.53 34.50
C CYS A 363 4.66 5.45 35.48
N THR A 364 5.09 4.24 35.84
CA THR A 364 6.15 4.03 36.83
C THR A 364 7.51 3.86 36.15
N ASN A 365 7.56 3.01 35.11
CA ASN A 365 8.83 2.62 34.48
C ASN A 365 8.96 3.07 33.02
N GLY A 366 8.00 3.84 32.52
CA GLY A 366 7.90 4.18 31.11
C GLY A 366 7.24 3.06 30.30
N SER A 367 6.50 3.48 29.28
CA SER A 367 5.68 2.62 28.44
C SER A 367 6.52 1.75 27.51
N SER A 368 5.91 0.75 26.89
CA SER A 368 6.61 -0.18 26.01
C SER A 368 5.82 -0.56 24.77
N TRP A 369 6.54 -0.75 23.67
CA TRP A 369 6.01 -1.26 22.42
C TRP A 369 6.29 -2.75 22.27
N TYR A 370 5.27 -3.48 21.83
CA TYR A 370 5.35 -4.89 21.46
C TYR A 370 4.80 -5.05 20.06
N VAL A 371 5.58 -5.59 19.14
CA VAL A 371 5.20 -5.75 17.73
C VAL A 371 5.60 -7.13 17.27
N LYS A 372 4.66 -7.84 16.66
CA LYS A 372 4.79 -9.23 16.23
C LYS A 372 4.24 -9.42 14.82
N ASP A 373 5.11 -9.90 13.95
CA ASP A 373 4.69 -10.54 12.71
C ASP A 373 4.08 -11.90 13.09
N TYR A 374 2.75 -11.97 13.01
CA TYR A 374 2.01 -13.16 13.39
C TYR A 374 2.07 -14.26 12.33
N ARG A 375 2.39 -13.92 11.08
CA ARG A 375 2.42 -14.85 9.96
C ARG A 375 3.68 -15.71 10.01
N ASN A 376 4.79 -15.12 10.42
CA ASN A 376 6.07 -15.82 10.59
C ASN A 376 6.42 -16.11 12.06
N ASP A 377 5.53 -15.78 13.00
CA ASP A 377 5.71 -15.97 14.45
C ASP A 377 6.98 -15.27 14.99
N GLN A 378 7.25 -14.06 14.49
CA GLN A 378 8.46 -13.31 14.77
C GLN A 378 8.16 -12.05 15.59
N ASP A 379 8.86 -11.87 16.72
CA ASP A 379 8.83 -10.61 17.46
C ASP A 379 9.72 -9.56 16.77
N ILE A 380 9.10 -8.51 16.22
CA ILE A 380 9.79 -7.33 15.68
C ILE A 380 10.31 -6.48 16.84
N PHE A 381 9.43 -6.24 17.82
CA PHE A 381 9.75 -5.59 19.10
C PHE A 381 9.18 -6.39 20.28
N GLY A 382 10.06 -6.91 21.14
CA GLY A 382 9.68 -7.67 22.35
C GLY A 382 9.62 -6.84 23.64
N GLY A 383 9.13 -5.60 23.59
CA GLY A 383 9.08 -4.70 24.76
C GLY A 383 10.06 -3.53 24.67
N LEU A 384 10.11 -2.85 23.52
CA LEU A 384 10.91 -1.64 23.34
C LEU A 384 10.43 -0.55 24.32
N LYS A 385 11.30 -0.13 25.25
CA LYS A 385 11.02 0.92 26.23
C LYS A 385 11.10 2.31 25.57
N TRP A 386 9.98 2.77 25.02
CA TRP A 386 9.88 4.08 24.36
C TRP A 386 8.47 4.65 24.53
N GLY A 387 8.37 5.81 25.18
CA GLY A 387 7.11 6.51 25.47
C GLY A 387 6.78 6.65 26.97
N GLY A 388 5.89 7.59 27.27
CA GLY A 388 5.30 7.83 28.59
C GLY A 388 3.87 7.32 28.66
N CYS A 389 3.29 7.26 29.86
CA CYS A 389 2.00 6.59 30.05
C CYS A 389 0.78 7.35 29.51
N ASN A 390 0.91 8.65 29.28
CA ASN A 390 -0.14 9.49 28.70
C ASN A 390 0.12 9.80 27.21
N ASP A 391 1.13 9.19 26.61
CA ASP A 391 1.35 9.33 25.18
C ASP A 391 0.25 8.58 24.42
N LEU A 392 -0.29 9.19 23.37
CA LEU A 392 -1.22 8.53 22.46
C LEU A 392 -0.42 7.84 21.37
N PRO A 393 -0.46 6.50 21.29
CA PRO A 393 0.29 5.77 20.29
C PRO A 393 -0.43 5.79 18.94
N VAL A 394 0.35 5.92 17.87
CA VAL A 394 -0.11 5.80 16.48
C VAL A 394 0.91 5.01 15.68
N GLY A 395 0.50 4.48 14.53
CA GLY A 395 1.38 3.83 13.57
C GLY A 395 1.22 4.45 12.19
N GLY A 396 2.26 4.33 11.36
CA GLY A 396 2.26 4.79 9.98
C GLY A 396 3.68 4.88 9.45
N ASP A 397 3.87 4.77 8.14
CA ASP A 397 5.16 4.92 7.47
C ASP A 397 5.52 6.41 7.38
N PHE A 398 6.23 6.99 8.36
CA PHE A 398 6.44 8.45 8.41
C PHE A 398 7.64 8.91 7.57
N ASP A 399 8.45 8.01 7.02
CA ASP A 399 9.61 8.38 6.19
C ASP A 399 9.60 7.80 4.76
N GLY A 400 8.53 7.10 4.40
CA GLY A 400 8.25 6.61 3.05
C GLY A 400 9.02 5.33 2.69
N ASP A 401 9.50 4.59 3.68
CA ASP A 401 10.22 3.32 3.49
C ASP A 401 9.29 2.11 3.27
N ARG A 402 7.97 2.33 3.39
CA ARG A 402 6.84 1.39 3.29
C ARG A 402 6.68 0.44 4.46
N ALA A 403 7.50 0.57 5.50
CA ALA A 403 7.23 -0.02 6.80
C ALA A 403 6.52 1.01 7.68
N SER A 404 5.56 0.56 8.47
CA SER A 404 4.99 1.36 9.55
C SER A 404 6.03 1.62 10.62
N ASP A 405 6.04 2.83 11.14
CA ASP A 405 6.88 3.26 12.24
C ASP A 405 6.05 3.46 13.51
N LEU A 406 6.73 3.53 14.65
CA LEU A 406 6.10 3.82 15.94
C LEU A 406 5.96 5.33 16.10
N GLY A 407 4.74 5.82 16.25
CA GLY A 407 4.44 7.22 16.53
C GLY A 407 3.86 7.45 17.92
N LEU A 408 4.20 8.58 18.53
CA LEU A 408 3.61 9.04 19.80
C LEU A 408 3.20 10.50 19.69
N TYR A 409 1.94 10.78 20.04
CA TYR A 409 1.48 12.14 20.31
C TYR A 409 1.46 12.37 21.82
N ARG A 410 2.41 13.17 22.30
CA ARG A 410 2.55 13.53 23.71
C ARG A 410 1.75 14.79 24.00
N GLN A 411 0.67 14.62 24.75
CA GLN A 411 -0.19 15.74 25.16
C GLN A 411 0.48 16.56 26.27
N ASP A 412 0.56 17.87 26.08
CA ASP A 412 1.03 18.81 27.09
C ASP A 412 0.23 20.12 27.01
N CYS A 413 -0.64 20.36 27.98
CA CYS A 413 -1.47 21.57 28.06
C CYS A 413 -0.70 22.82 28.52
N THR A 414 0.56 22.68 28.94
CA THR A 414 1.36 23.78 29.50
C THR A 414 2.29 24.38 28.45
N SER A 415 3.08 23.53 27.78
CA SER A 415 4.08 23.97 26.80
C SER A 415 3.74 23.63 25.35
N GLY A 416 2.54 23.09 25.12
CA GLY A 416 2.09 22.57 23.83
C GLY A 416 2.49 21.12 23.62
N SER A 417 1.65 20.37 22.93
CA SER A 417 1.87 18.95 22.65
C SER A 417 3.01 18.74 21.65
N SER A 418 3.50 17.49 21.55
CA SER A 418 4.59 17.16 20.64
C SER A 418 4.43 15.80 19.98
N TRP A 419 4.90 15.71 18.74
CA TRP A 419 5.05 14.47 18.00
C TRP A 419 6.44 13.85 18.17
N TRP A 420 6.46 12.53 18.19
CA TRP A 420 7.66 11.70 18.25
C TRP A 420 7.48 10.51 17.32
N VAL A 421 8.51 10.17 16.55
CA VAL A 421 8.50 9.03 15.61
C VAL A 421 9.78 8.24 15.77
N TYR A 422 9.64 6.92 15.81
CA TYR A 422 10.72 5.95 15.86
C TYR A 422 10.58 5.01 14.67
N ASN A 423 11.53 5.10 13.74
CA ASN A 423 11.56 4.25 12.56
C ASN A 423 11.77 2.79 12.98
N SER A 424 10.91 1.91 12.48
CA SER A 424 10.87 0.50 12.84
C SER A 424 12.03 -0.30 12.23
N ALA A 425 12.37 -0.04 10.96
CA ALA A 425 13.41 -0.71 10.20
C ALA A 425 14.84 -0.36 10.68
N ASP A 426 15.16 0.93 10.76
CA ASP A 426 16.44 1.51 11.19
C ASP A 426 16.62 1.54 12.70
N ARG A 427 15.53 1.34 13.46
CA ARG A 427 15.49 1.37 14.94
C ARG A 427 16.03 2.68 15.52
N LYS A 428 15.59 3.81 14.95
CA LYS A 428 16.05 5.16 15.34
C LYS A 428 14.89 6.12 15.45
N GLN A 429 15.01 7.06 16.37
CA GLN A 429 14.08 8.18 16.45
C GLN A 429 14.33 9.17 15.29
N THR A 430 13.35 9.34 14.40
CA THR A 430 13.40 10.24 13.24
C THR A 430 12.76 11.60 13.53
N ILE A 431 11.73 11.65 14.38
CA ILE A 431 11.11 12.88 14.88
C ILE A 431 11.16 12.90 16.42
N GLY A 432 11.66 14.00 17.01
CA GLY A 432 11.80 14.14 18.45
C GLY A 432 11.31 15.48 18.97
N GLY A 433 10.13 15.49 19.61
CA GLY A 433 9.63 16.68 20.32
C GLY A 433 9.11 17.78 19.40
N LEU A 434 8.64 17.43 18.19
CA LEU A 434 8.11 18.40 17.24
C LEU A 434 6.82 19.04 17.79
N LYS A 435 6.87 20.33 18.12
CA LYS A 435 5.78 21.09 18.75
C LYS A 435 4.72 21.54 17.74
N VAL A 436 3.94 20.58 17.24
CA VAL A 436 2.77 20.80 16.39
C VAL A 436 1.54 20.23 17.09
N GLY A 437 0.55 21.07 17.34
CA GLY A 437 -0.69 20.70 18.04
C GLY A 437 -0.81 21.23 19.47
N GLY A 438 -1.95 20.94 20.08
CA GLY A 438 -2.34 21.32 21.44
C GLY A 438 -2.95 20.14 22.20
N CYS A 439 -3.17 20.31 23.49
CA CYS A 439 -3.45 19.16 24.36
C CYS A 439 -4.81 18.49 24.16
N ALA A 440 -5.76 19.17 23.50
CA ALA A 440 -7.06 18.60 23.16
C ALA A 440 -7.14 18.05 21.73
N ASP A 441 -6.02 18.06 21.00
CA ASP A 441 -6.02 17.57 19.62
C ASP A 441 -6.00 16.04 19.59
N ILE A 442 -6.73 15.51 18.63
CA ILE A 442 -6.81 14.09 18.33
C ILE A 442 -5.84 13.81 17.18
N PRO A 443 -4.83 12.93 17.36
CA PRO A 443 -3.96 12.53 16.27
C PRO A 443 -4.77 11.78 15.22
N ALA A 444 -4.57 12.14 13.96
CA ALA A 444 -5.16 11.50 12.80
C ALA A 444 -4.09 11.42 11.69
N PRO A 445 -3.05 10.60 11.88
CA PRO A 445 -1.97 10.49 10.90
C PRO A 445 -2.45 9.76 9.63
N ALA A 446 -2.05 10.27 8.47
CA ALA A 446 -2.27 9.69 7.14
C ALA A 446 -1.46 10.48 6.10
N ASP A 447 -1.27 9.95 4.89
CA ASP A 447 -0.56 10.61 3.79
C ASP A 447 -1.48 11.60 3.05
N TYR A 448 -1.59 12.85 3.51
CA TYR A 448 -2.57 13.81 2.98
C TYR A 448 -2.11 14.52 1.70
N ASP A 449 -0.81 14.56 1.42
CA ASP A 449 -0.27 15.21 0.22
C ASP A 449 0.18 14.23 -0.89
N GLY A 450 0.10 12.93 -0.63
CA GLY A 450 0.34 11.84 -1.57
C GLY A 450 1.82 11.58 -1.82
N ASP A 451 2.69 11.95 -0.87
CA ASP A 451 4.12 11.70 -0.92
C ASP A 451 4.50 10.27 -0.50
N ARG A 452 3.51 9.50 -0.02
CA ARG A 452 3.59 8.12 0.49
C ARG A 452 4.26 7.98 1.84
N ALA A 453 4.54 9.10 2.49
CA ALA A 453 4.84 9.16 3.90
C ALA A 453 3.56 9.58 4.64
N THR A 454 3.42 9.05 5.84
CA THR A 454 2.34 9.38 6.75
C THR A 454 2.62 10.77 7.31
N ASP A 455 1.66 11.67 7.20
CA ASP A 455 1.75 13.01 7.77
C ASP A 455 1.21 13.05 9.20
N LEU A 456 1.63 14.07 9.93
CA LEU A 456 1.20 14.32 11.31
C LEU A 456 -0.11 15.14 11.31
N GLY A 457 -1.22 14.47 10.99
CA GLY A 457 -2.55 15.04 11.01
C GLY A 457 -3.11 15.20 12.43
N LEU A 458 -3.81 16.30 12.67
CA LEU A 458 -4.44 16.63 13.95
C LEU A 458 -5.84 17.20 13.73
N TYR A 459 -6.80 16.70 14.51
CA TYR A 459 -8.13 17.26 14.61
C TYR A 459 -8.38 17.88 15.98
N ARG A 460 -8.71 19.17 15.99
CA ARG A 460 -9.10 19.91 17.19
C ARG A 460 -10.61 20.05 17.26
N LYS A 461 -11.22 19.48 18.30
CA LYS A 461 -12.63 19.70 18.63
C LYS A 461 -12.83 21.09 19.22
N ASP A 462 -13.77 21.86 18.69
CA ASP A 462 -14.17 23.15 19.25
C ASP A 462 -15.67 23.42 19.04
N CYS A 463 -16.42 23.49 20.15
CA CYS A 463 -17.86 23.75 20.16
C CYS A 463 -18.22 25.23 19.95
N GLY A 464 -17.27 26.14 20.13
CA GLY A 464 -17.51 27.58 20.08
C GLY A 464 -17.27 28.16 18.68
N THR A 465 -16.07 27.98 18.14
CA THR A 465 -15.67 28.59 16.86
C THR A 465 -15.57 27.59 15.69
N GLY A 466 -16.02 26.36 15.91
CA GLY A 466 -15.90 25.26 14.96
C GLY A 466 -14.54 24.57 15.05
N SER A 467 -14.57 23.26 14.84
CA SER A 467 -13.40 22.40 14.88
C SER A 467 -12.41 22.74 13.76
N SER A 468 -11.16 22.28 13.89
CA SER A 468 -10.13 22.55 12.89
C SER A 468 -9.17 21.40 12.66
N TRP A 469 -8.66 21.32 11.44
CA TRP A 469 -7.58 20.41 11.06
C TRP A 469 -6.24 21.14 10.96
N SER A 470 -5.16 20.45 11.32
CA SER A 470 -3.78 20.85 11.02
C SER A 470 -3.01 19.62 10.56
N ILE A 471 -2.18 19.77 9.53
CA ILE A 471 -1.44 18.67 8.92
C ILE A 471 -0.02 19.16 8.69
N TYR A 472 0.94 18.39 9.20
CA TYR A 472 2.37 18.59 8.98
C TYR A 472 2.90 17.41 8.19
N SER A 473 3.37 17.66 6.97
CA SER A 473 4.01 16.62 6.17
C SER A 473 5.31 16.20 6.83
N SER A 474 5.48 14.89 6.97
CA SER A 474 6.70 14.29 7.51
C SER A 474 7.81 14.34 6.45
N THR A 475 7.47 14.21 5.16
CA THR A 475 8.42 14.07 4.05
C THR A 475 8.00 14.85 2.78
N PRO A 476 8.09 16.19 2.77
CA PRO A 476 9.10 16.94 3.49
C PRO A 476 8.58 17.56 4.78
N ALA A 477 9.38 17.52 5.84
CA ALA A 477 9.12 18.10 7.16
C ALA A 477 8.65 19.58 7.14
N ARG A 478 7.34 19.82 6.93
CA ARG A 478 6.73 21.16 6.84
C ARG A 478 5.25 21.14 7.17
N LEU A 479 4.73 22.26 7.68
CA LEU A 479 3.29 22.43 7.89
C LEU A 479 2.60 22.67 6.54
N ILE A 480 1.67 21.80 6.16
CA ILE A 480 0.96 21.84 4.86
C ILE A 480 -0.50 22.33 5.01
N LEU A 481 -1.10 22.16 6.19
CA LEU A 481 -2.41 22.70 6.55
C LEU A 481 -2.39 23.19 8.00
N SER A 482 -2.90 24.41 8.26
CA SER A 482 -2.85 25.00 9.60
C SER A 482 -4.20 25.59 10.00
N GLY A 483 -4.80 25.05 11.07
CA GLY A 483 -6.03 25.59 11.66
C GLY A 483 -7.22 25.68 10.68
N HIS A 484 -7.27 24.81 9.68
CA HIS A 484 -8.32 24.80 8.67
C HIS A 484 -9.67 24.49 9.33
N LYS A 485 -10.59 25.46 9.32
CA LYS A 485 -11.89 25.37 9.99
C LYS A 485 -12.83 24.47 9.20
N TRP A 486 -12.95 23.22 9.63
CA TRP A 486 -13.83 22.22 9.02
C TRP A 486 -14.18 21.13 10.05
N GLY A 487 -15.47 20.83 10.17
CA GLY A 487 -16.03 19.92 11.17
C GLY A 487 -16.65 20.62 12.39
N GLY A 488 -17.30 19.83 13.25
CA GLY A 488 -18.00 20.26 14.46
C GLY A 488 -17.55 19.49 15.70
N CYS A 489 -17.99 19.94 16.88
CA CYS A 489 -17.51 19.41 18.16
C CYS A 489 -17.78 17.92 18.40
N ASN A 490 -18.87 17.41 17.86
CA ASN A 490 -19.28 16.01 18.03
C ASN A 490 -18.72 15.10 16.95
N ASP A 491 -18.04 15.66 15.94
CA ASP A 491 -17.51 14.85 14.85
C ASP A 491 -16.34 13.99 15.37
N ILE A 492 -16.22 12.80 14.80
CA ILE A 492 -15.18 11.83 15.09
C ILE A 492 -14.31 11.76 13.83
N PRO A 493 -13.00 12.04 13.92
CA PRO A 493 -12.06 11.78 12.83
C PRO A 493 -12.15 10.31 12.43
N ALA A 494 -12.38 10.09 11.14
CA ALA A 494 -12.48 8.77 10.53
C ALA A 494 -11.39 8.55 9.47
N THR A 495 -10.39 9.43 9.38
CA THR A 495 -9.22 9.25 8.51
C THR A 495 -8.34 8.09 9.00
N SER A 496 -8.17 7.98 10.31
CA SER A 496 -7.50 6.85 10.96
C SER A 496 -8.41 6.28 12.04
N THR A 497 -8.25 4.99 12.35
CA THR A 497 -9.06 4.34 13.38
C THR A 497 -8.69 4.89 14.76
N LYS A 498 -9.64 5.53 15.44
CA LYS A 498 -9.43 5.99 16.82
C LYS A 498 -9.38 4.78 17.76
N ILE A 499 -8.22 4.53 18.35
CA ILE A 499 -7.96 3.33 19.17
C ILE A 499 -8.24 3.56 20.67
N SER A 500 -8.51 4.82 21.08
CA SER A 500 -8.71 5.23 22.48
C SER A 500 -10.18 5.35 22.89
#